data_AF-A0A9X2R7D2-F1
#
_entry.id   AF-A0A9X2R7D2-F1
#
_cell.length_a   1.000
_cell.length_b   1.000
_cell.length_c   1.000
_cell.angle_alpha   90.00
_cell.angle_beta   90.00
_cell.angle_gamma   90.00
#
_symmetry.space_group_name_H-M   'P 1'
#
loop_
_entity.id
_entity.type
_entity.pdbx_description
1 polymer ?
#
loop_
_entity_poly.entity_id
_entity_poly.type
_entity_poly.pdbx_seq_one_letter_code
_entity_poly.pdbx_strand_id
1 'polypeptide(L)'
;MQLEDIEREAPVDFSVRDRPGQACYKYCLRGKGCTLGVLFETSTCVCFEWLTENGQAVPYRPELRYKAWPKRTVARLVEDGWWEPEPEPPDAVPASSSVQGG
;
A
#
# COMPACT_ATOMS: atom_id res chain seq x y z
N MET A 1 -2.47 4.04 -14.63
CA MET A 1 -3.20 2.77 -14.50
C MET A 1 -4.37 3.02 -13.58
N GLN A 2 -5.58 2.68 -14.02
CA GLN A 2 -6.78 2.79 -13.17
C GLN A 2 -6.94 1.51 -12.33
N LEU A 3 -7.84 1.52 -11.35
CA LEU A 3 -8.08 0.36 -10.47
C LEU A 3 -8.41 -0.90 -11.28
N GLU A 4 -9.24 -0.75 -12.31
CA GLU A 4 -9.67 -1.82 -13.22
C GLU A 4 -8.49 -2.51 -13.91
N ASP A 5 -7.50 -1.73 -14.35
CA ASP A 5 -6.27 -2.27 -14.95
C ASP A 5 -5.42 -3.01 -13.91
N ILE A 6 -5.37 -2.51 -12.66
CA ILE A 6 -4.65 -3.16 -11.56
C ILE A 6 -5.30 -4.52 -11.30
N GLU A 7 -6.62 -4.59 -11.20
CA GLU A 7 -7.36 -5.83 -11.00
C GLU A 7 -7.13 -6.83 -12.15
N ARG A 8 -7.11 -6.36 -13.39
CA ARG A 8 -6.85 -7.22 -14.55
C ARG A 8 -5.44 -7.81 -14.56
N GLU A 9 -4.44 -7.02 -14.16
CA GLU A 9 -3.04 -7.43 -14.11
C GLU A 9 -2.67 -8.16 -12.82
N ALA A 10 -3.59 -8.25 -11.86
CA ALA A 10 -3.32 -8.81 -10.57
C ALA A 10 -3.18 -10.33 -10.60
N PRO A 11 -2.42 -10.93 -9.66
CA PRO A 11 -2.43 -12.36 -9.43
C PRO A 11 -3.85 -12.87 -9.15
N VAL A 12 -4.12 -14.14 -9.46
CA VAL A 12 -5.46 -14.76 -9.32
C VAL A 12 -6.04 -14.68 -7.90
N ASP A 13 -5.19 -14.63 -6.88
CA ASP A 13 -5.60 -14.58 -5.47
C ASP A 13 -5.73 -13.15 -4.93
N PHE A 14 -5.52 -12.15 -5.79
CA PHE A 14 -5.64 -10.75 -5.41
C PHE A 14 -7.10 -10.30 -5.44
N SER A 15 -7.50 -9.49 -4.46
CA SER A 15 -8.78 -8.80 -4.47
C SER A 15 -8.63 -7.43 -3.83
N VAL A 16 -9.29 -6.45 -4.43
CA VAL A 16 -9.39 -5.10 -3.87
C VAL A 16 -10.15 -5.15 -2.55
N ARG A 17 -9.66 -4.42 -1.55
CA ARG A 17 -10.27 -4.35 -0.21
C ARG A 17 -10.86 -2.96 0.01
N ASP A 18 -12.03 -2.90 0.66
CA ASP A 18 -12.66 -1.62 1.00
C ASP A 18 -11.85 -0.81 2.02
N ARG A 19 -11.26 -1.49 3.01
CA ARG A 19 -10.51 -0.84 4.09
C ARG A 19 -9.00 -0.90 3.86
N PRO A 20 -8.26 0.18 4.17
CA PRO A 20 -6.81 0.19 4.05
C PRO A 20 -6.16 -0.82 4.99
N GLY A 21 -5.03 -1.38 4.59
CA GLY A 21 -4.23 -2.26 5.44
C GLY A 21 -4.73 -3.71 5.49
N GLN A 22 -5.77 -4.07 4.73
CA GLN A 22 -6.34 -5.43 4.74
C GLN A 22 -5.80 -6.35 3.65
N ALA A 23 -4.94 -5.85 2.75
CA ALA A 23 -4.31 -6.67 1.74
C ALA A 23 -3.01 -7.31 2.28
N CYS A 24 -2.59 -8.41 1.66
CA CYS A 24 -1.27 -8.97 1.89
C CYS A 24 -0.25 -8.16 1.08
N TYR A 25 0.62 -7.41 1.76
CA TYR A 25 1.68 -6.63 1.14
C TYR A 25 2.98 -7.43 1.06
N LYS A 26 3.69 -7.31 -0.06
CA LYS A 26 5.04 -7.88 -0.20
C LYS A 26 6.06 -7.13 0.68
N TYR A 27 5.93 -5.81 0.74
CA TYR A 27 6.74 -4.90 1.54
C TYR A 27 6.06 -3.53 1.60
N CYS A 28 6.55 -2.64 2.45
CA CYS A 28 6.05 -1.26 2.56
C CYS A 28 7.10 -0.26 2.08
N LEU A 29 6.63 0.86 1.53
CA LEU A 29 7.45 2.04 1.26
C LEU A 29 7.00 3.15 2.19
N ARG A 30 7.93 3.76 2.93
CA ARG A 30 7.65 4.88 3.83
C ARG A 30 8.41 6.10 3.41
N GLY A 31 7.73 7.24 3.48
CA GLY A 31 8.29 8.47 2.95
C GLY A 31 7.41 9.65 3.29
N LYS A 32 8.00 10.74 3.78
CA LYS A 32 7.30 12.00 4.07
C LYS A 32 6.03 11.81 4.94
N GLY A 33 6.08 10.91 5.92
CA GLY A 33 4.93 10.61 6.80
C GLY A 33 3.82 9.76 6.16
N CYS A 34 4.02 9.29 4.93
CA CYS A 34 3.11 8.40 4.21
C CYS A 34 3.62 6.96 4.21
N THR A 35 2.71 6.01 4.08
CA THR A 35 3.04 4.59 3.90
C THR A 35 2.29 4.02 2.72
N LEU A 36 3.02 3.35 1.82
CA LEU A 36 2.46 2.62 0.68
C LEU A 36 2.72 1.12 0.89
N GLY A 37 1.68 0.30 0.86
CA GLY A 37 1.80 -1.15 0.88
C GLY A 37 1.91 -1.69 -0.53
N VAL A 38 3.05 -2.29 -0.89
CA VAL A 38 3.25 -2.87 -2.22
C VAL A 38 2.51 -4.20 -2.30
N LEU A 39 1.60 -4.32 -3.25
CA LEU A 39 0.71 -5.46 -3.41
C LEU A 39 1.38 -6.51 -4.29
N PHE A 40 1.78 -6.08 -5.49
CA PHE A 40 2.46 -6.90 -6.48
C PHE A 40 3.18 -6.01 -7.48
N GLU A 41 3.93 -6.64 -8.37
CA GLU A 41 4.66 -5.96 -9.42
C GLU A 41 4.39 -6.64 -10.75
N THR A 42 4.11 -5.85 -11.77
CA THR A 42 4.07 -6.34 -13.16
C THR A 42 5.48 -6.27 -13.77
N SER A 43 5.62 -6.55 -15.06
CA SER A 43 6.90 -6.36 -15.77
C SER A 43 7.33 -4.88 -15.81
N THR A 44 6.40 -3.93 -15.72
CA THR A 44 6.68 -2.49 -15.92
C THR A 44 6.32 -1.62 -14.72
N CYS A 45 5.43 -2.06 -13.84
CA CYS A 45 4.87 -1.27 -12.77
C CYS A 45 4.99 -1.95 -11.39
N VAL A 46 5.02 -1.14 -10.35
CA VAL A 46 4.77 -1.53 -8.97
C VAL A 46 3.36 -1.09 -8.61
N CYS A 47 2.50 -2.04 -8.24
CA CYS A 47 1.15 -1.78 -7.77
C CYS A 47 1.15 -1.73 -6.24
N PHE A 48 0.60 -0.67 -5.68
CA PHE A 48 0.58 -0.46 -4.24
C PHE A 48 -0.73 0.18 -3.81
N GLU A 49 -0.98 0.05 -2.52
CA GLU A 49 -2.11 0.64 -1.82
C GLU A 49 -1.58 1.73 -0.89
N TRP A 50 -2.17 2.92 -0.97
CA TRP A 50 -1.87 3.98 -0.03
C TRP A 50 -2.47 3.66 1.34
N LEU A 51 -1.65 3.45 2.36
CA LEU A 51 -2.14 3.02 3.68
C LEU A 51 -2.35 4.21 4.60
N THR A 52 -1.33 5.08 4.69
CA THR A 52 -1.34 6.21 5.60
C THR A 52 -0.81 7.49 4.96
N GLU A 53 -1.31 8.61 5.46
CA GLU A 53 -0.80 9.96 5.20
C GLU A 53 -0.67 10.68 6.54
N ASN A 54 0.50 11.28 6.79
CA ASN A 54 0.86 11.86 8.09
C ASN A 54 0.63 10.91 9.29
N GLY A 55 0.90 9.62 9.08
CA GLY A 55 0.69 8.58 10.11
C GLY A 55 -0.76 8.18 10.37
N GLN A 56 -1.73 8.77 9.65
CA GLN A 56 -3.15 8.43 9.77
C GLN A 56 -3.61 7.57 8.60
N ALA A 57 -4.48 6.59 8.84
CA ALA A 57 -5.05 5.78 7.78
C ALA A 57 -5.83 6.65 6.78
N VAL A 58 -5.56 6.48 5.48
CA VAL A 58 -6.25 7.29 4.48
C VAL A 58 -7.72 6.85 4.38
N PRO A 59 -8.69 7.78 4.38
CA PRO A 59 -10.12 7.45 4.24
C PRO A 59 -10.53 7.28 2.78
N TYR A 60 -9.56 7.15 1.87
CA TYR A 60 -9.81 7.12 0.44
C TYR A 60 -10.45 5.82 0.01
N ARG A 61 -11.38 5.96 -0.94
CA ARG A 61 -11.97 4.81 -1.65
C ARG A 61 -10.89 4.09 -2.48
N PRO A 62 -11.08 2.81 -2.79
CA PRO A 62 -10.08 2.02 -3.51
C PRO A 62 -9.55 2.67 -4.80
N GLU A 63 -10.38 3.34 -5.58
CA GLU A 63 -10.00 3.96 -6.85
C GLU A 63 -8.94 5.07 -6.70
N LEU A 64 -8.91 5.70 -5.52
CA LEU A 64 -7.92 6.71 -5.16
C LEU A 64 -6.73 6.10 -4.42
N ARG A 65 -6.95 4.99 -3.70
CA ARG A 65 -5.97 4.38 -2.82
C ARG A 65 -5.01 3.43 -3.53
N TYR A 66 -5.53 2.61 -4.44
CA TYR A 66 -4.73 1.69 -5.25
C TYR A 66 -4.15 2.45 -6.43
N LYS A 67 -2.83 2.38 -6.57
CA LYS A 67 -2.08 3.05 -7.62
C LYS A 67 -1.00 2.13 -8.17
N ALA A 68 -0.59 2.40 -9.40
CA ALA A 68 0.55 1.75 -9.99
C ALA A 68 1.52 2.81 -10.53
N TRP A 69 2.78 2.68 -10.16
CA TRP A 69 3.85 3.53 -10.67
C TRP A 69 4.85 2.71 -11.49
N PRO A 70 5.46 3.29 -12.54
CA PRO A 70 6.52 2.61 -13.27
C PRO A 70 7.68 2.22 -12.34
N LYS A 71 8.24 1.03 -12.49
CA LYS A 71 9.36 0.56 -11.66
C LYS A 71 10.54 1.53 -11.65
N ARG A 72 10.87 2.08 -12.81
CA ARG A 72 11.92 3.10 -12.95
C ARG A 72 11.67 4.35 -12.10
N THR A 73 10.40 4.72 -11.91
CA THR A 73 10.02 5.89 -11.11
C THR A 73 10.14 5.55 -9.64
N VAL A 74 9.65 4.37 -9.23
CA VAL A 74 9.80 3.89 -7.84
C VAL A 74 11.27 3.79 -7.47
N ALA A 75 12.10 3.13 -8.30
CA ALA A 75 13.53 3.00 -8.07
C ALA A 75 14.20 4.36 -7.88
N ARG A 76 13.95 5.32 -8.77
CA ARG A 76 14.49 6.68 -8.64
C ARG A 76 14.07 7.36 -7.34
N LEU A 77 12.79 7.28 -6.97
CA LEU A 77 12.31 7.90 -5.73
C LEU A 77 12.91 7.24 -4.49
N VAL A 78 13.20 5.94 -4.55
CA VAL A 78 13.91 5.23 -3.48
C VAL A 78 15.38 5.65 -3.42
N GLU A 79 16.06 5.70 -4.57
CA GLU A 79 17.46 6.16 -4.67
C GLU A 79 17.62 7.61 -4.19
N ASP A 80 16.66 8.47 -4.52
CA ASP A 80 16.61 9.87 -4.09
C ASP A 80 16.21 10.04 -2.61
N GLY A 81 15.92 8.95 -1.89
CA GLY A 81 15.55 8.96 -0.47
C GLY A 81 14.15 9.51 -0.18
N TRP A 82 13.27 9.58 -1.17
CA TRP A 82 11.86 9.96 -0.97
C TRP A 82 11.05 8.84 -0.34
N TRP A 83 11.37 7.60 -0.71
CA TRP A 83 10.73 6.39 -0.18
C TRP A 83 11.80 5.42 0.31
N GLU A 84 11.59 4.87 1.49
CA GLU A 84 12.46 3.86 2.07
C GLU A 84 11.69 2.53 2.15
N PRO A 85 12.25 1.43 1.60
CA PRO A 85 11.64 0.12 1.74
C PRO A 85 11.75 -0.36 3.18
N GLU A 86 10.62 -0.63 3.80
CA GLU A 86 10.56 -1.30 5.10
C GLU A 86 10.40 -2.81 4.84
N PRO A 87 11.31 -3.66 5.36
CA PRO A 87 11.32 -5.07 5.05
C PRO A 87 10.12 -5.85 5.60
N GLU A 88 9.31 -5.26 6.48
CA GLU A 88 8.14 -5.92 7.08
C GLU A 88 7.00 -4.90 7.23
N PRO A 89 5.73 -5.27 6.94
CA PRO A 89 4.62 -4.45 7.39
C PRO A 89 4.68 -4.39 8.93
N PRO A 90 4.54 -3.22 9.57
CA PRO A 90 4.35 -3.19 11.01
C PRO A 90 3.16 -4.10 11.31
N ASP A 91 3.36 -5.06 12.21
CA ASP A 91 2.32 -5.94 12.76
C ASP A 91 1.01 -5.16 12.81
N ALA A 92 0.02 -5.68 12.07
CA ALA A 92 -1.28 -5.09 11.85
C ALA A 92 -1.67 -4.21 13.04
N VAL A 93 -1.86 -2.91 12.79
CA VAL A 93 -2.33 -1.94 13.77
C VAL A 93 -3.33 -2.65 14.67
N PRO A 94 -2.99 -2.97 15.94
CA PRO A 94 -3.90 -3.73 16.76
C PRO A 94 -5.17 -2.90 16.81
N ALA A 95 -6.27 -3.46 16.31
CA ALA A 95 -7.57 -2.86 16.48
C ALA A 95 -7.67 -2.57 17.97
N SER A 96 -7.70 -1.29 18.34
CA SER A 96 -7.76 -0.87 19.72
C SER A 96 -8.81 -1.71 20.41
N SER A 97 -8.39 -2.63 21.28
CA SER A 97 -9.26 -3.38 22.16
C SER A 97 -9.79 -2.40 23.19
N SER A 98 -10.75 -1.58 22.78
CA SER A 98 -11.69 -0.97 23.70
C SER A 98 -12.69 -2.05 24.08
N VAL A 99 -12.40 -2.77 25.16
CA VAL A 99 -13.45 -3.33 26.03
C VAL A 99 -13.09 -3.09 27.49
N GLN A 100 -13.74 -2.06 28.01
CA GLN A 100 -13.94 -1.75 29.42
C GLN A 100 -15.04 -2.68 29.96
N GLY A 101 -14.87 -3.26 31.16
CA GLY A 101 -15.99 -3.81 31.94
C GLY A 101 -15.72 -5.14 32.64
N GLY A 102 -15.67 -5.10 33.97
CA GLY A 102 -15.61 -6.26 34.88
C GLY A 102 -15.22 -5.82 36.28
#